data_AF-X1MTE8-F1
#
_entry.id   AF-X1MTE8-F1
#
_cell.length_a   1.000
_cell.length_b   1.000
_cell.length_c   1.000
_cell.angle_alpha   90.00
_cell.angle_beta   90.00
_cell.angle_gamma   90.00
#
_symmetry.space_group_name_H-M   'P 1'
#
loop_
_entity.id
_entity.type
_entity.pdbx_description
1 polymer ?
#
loop_
_entity_poly.entity_id
_entity_poly.type
_entity_poly.pdbx_seq_one_letter_code
_entity_poly.pdbx_strand_id
1 'polypeptide(L)'
;LRRTLVPLDKLTIIDSVKKTGRLVLMEEEPRNGAALSRIAAMVAEEAFDYLDAPIKMVCAPDTPVPFSQVMEKFWMPDEEKLTKAINEIM
;
A
#
# COMPACT_ATOMS: atom_id res chain seq x y z
N LEU A 1 8.88 1.63 -18.62
CA LEU A 1 7.43 1.84 -18.41
C LEU A 1 6.85 1.09 -17.19
N ARG A 2 7.60 0.24 -16.47
CA ARG A 2 7.08 -0.55 -15.31
C ARG A 2 6.86 0.24 -14.01
N ARG A 3 6.84 1.57 -14.05
CA ARG A 3 6.72 2.47 -12.87
C ARG A 3 5.81 3.62 -13.26
N THR A 4 4.51 3.39 -13.28
CA THR A 4 3.52 4.35 -13.76
C THR A 4 2.19 4.12 -13.06
N LEU A 5 1.56 5.19 -12.55
CA LEU A 5 0.21 5.13 -11.97
C LEU A 5 -0.88 5.17 -13.04
N VAL A 6 -0.64 5.92 -14.13
CA VAL A 6 -1.60 6.09 -15.23
C VAL A 6 -0.88 5.96 -16.57
N PRO A 7 -1.10 4.87 -17.34
CA PRO A 7 -1.85 3.67 -16.95
C PRO A 7 -1.09 2.79 -15.95
N LEU A 8 -1.81 2.23 -14.97
CA LEU A 8 -1.27 1.28 -13.99
C LEU A 8 -0.97 -0.07 -14.64
N ASP A 9 0.23 -0.61 -14.39
CA ASP A 9 0.59 -1.98 -14.78
C ASP A 9 -0.03 -3.01 -13.82
N LYS A 10 -1.35 -3.23 -13.97
CA LYS A 10 -2.12 -4.13 -13.12
C LYS A 10 -1.66 -5.59 -13.22
N LEU A 11 -1.28 -6.04 -14.41
CA LEU A 11 -0.93 -7.44 -14.68
C LEU A 11 0.23 -7.89 -13.80
N THR A 12 1.28 -7.08 -13.73
CA THR A 12 2.45 -7.35 -12.88
C THR A 12 2.06 -7.47 -11.40
N ILE A 13 1.14 -6.63 -10.91
CA ILE A 13 0.67 -6.68 -9.51
C ILE A 13 -0.12 -7.96 -9.25
N ILE A 14 -1.09 -8.27 -10.12
CA ILE A 14 -1.95 -9.46 -9.99
C ILE A 14 -1.11 -10.74 -10.05
N ASP A 15 -0.18 -10.85 -11.00
CA ASP A 15 0.68 -12.03 -11.13
C ASP A 15 1.60 -12.21 -9.91
N SER A 16 2.05 -11.11 -9.29
CA SER A 16 2.78 -11.18 -8.03
C SER A 16 1.89 -11.68 -6.89
N VAL A 17 0.66 -11.16 -6.76
CA VAL A 17 -0.29 -11.58 -5.72
C VAL A 17 -0.63 -13.07 -5.86
N LYS A 18 -0.89 -13.54 -7.07
CA LYS A 18 -1.12 -14.97 -7.37
C LYS A 18 0.03 -15.87 -6.89
N LYS A 19 1.26 -15.35 -6.93
CA LYS A 19 2.45 -16.08 -6.50
C LYS A 19 2.67 -16.05 -4.99
N THR A 20 2.37 -14.93 -4.33
CA THR A 20 2.73 -14.71 -2.91
C THR A 20 1.57 -14.89 -1.93
N GLY A 21 0.34 -14.83 -2.42
CA GLY A 21 -0.88 -14.84 -1.62
C GLY A 21 -1.11 -13.59 -0.79
N ARG A 22 -0.25 -12.57 -0.89
CA ARG A 22 -0.17 -11.45 0.07
C ARG A 22 0.20 -10.15 -0.63
N LEU A 23 -0.34 -9.04 -0.13
CA LEU A 23 -0.06 -7.69 -0.63
C LEU A 23 0.05 -6.67 0.51
N VAL A 24 1.16 -5.94 0.51
CA VAL A 24 1.36 -4.73 1.32
C VAL A 24 1.62 -3.56 0.37
N LEU A 25 0.92 -2.45 0.57
CA LEU A 25 1.08 -1.22 -0.20
C LEU A 25 1.61 -0.10 0.72
N MET A 26 2.46 0.78 0.21
CA MET A 26 3.02 1.91 0.97
C MET A 26 3.09 3.17 0.12
N GLU A 27 2.66 4.30 0.69
CA GLU A 27 2.66 5.64 0.06
C GLU A 27 2.73 6.71 1.16
N GLU A 28 3.30 7.88 0.84
CA GLU A 28 3.49 8.99 1.79
C GLU A 28 2.22 9.81 2.04
N GLU A 29 1.19 9.66 1.21
CA GLU A 29 -0.08 10.37 1.32
C GLU A 29 -1.04 9.70 2.32
N PRO A 30 -2.00 10.45 2.87
CA PRO A 30 -3.07 9.89 3.67
C PRO A 30 -3.86 8.80 2.93
N ARG A 31 -4.36 7.82 3.69
CA ARG A 31 -5.09 6.67 3.13
C ARG A 31 -6.30 7.10 2.30
N ASN A 32 -7.02 8.11 2.76
CA ASN A 32 -8.21 8.61 2.09
C ASN A 32 -7.83 9.40 0.83
N GLY A 33 -8.22 8.90 -0.34
CA GLY A 33 -7.92 9.52 -1.63
C GLY A 33 -6.59 9.07 -2.26
N ALA A 34 -5.78 8.26 -1.55
CA ALA A 34 -4.55 7.70 -2.08
C ALA A 34 -4.78 6.79 -3.31
N ALA A 35 -3.79 6.77 -4.19
CA ALA A 35 -3.78 5.85 -5.34
C ALA A 35 -3.79 4.38 -4.86
N LEU A 36 -3.16 4.09 -3.72
CA LEU A 36 -3.17 2.77 -3.12
C LEU A 36 -4.56 2.23 -2.83
N SER A 37 -5.50 3.07 -2.41
CA SER A 37 -6.88 2.64 -2.15
C SER A 37 -7.54 2.10 -3.42
N ARG A 38 -7.21 2.68 -4.59
CA ARG A 38 -7.67 2.17 -5.89
C ARG A 38 -6.96 0.88 -6.28
N ILE A 39 -5.67 0.73 -5.99
CA ILE A 39 -4.92 -0.50 -6.25
C ILE A 39 -5.44 -1.65 -5.38
N ALA A 40 -5.68 -1.40 -4.09
CA ALA A 40 -6.22 -2.38 -3.16
C ALA A 40 -7.61 -2.85 -3.59
N ALA A 41 -8.49 -1.92 -3.98
CA ALA A 41 -9.81 -2.27 -4.51
C ALA A 41 -9.71 -3.10 -5.79
N MET A 42 -8.84 -2.71 -6.73
CA MET A 42 -8.62 -3.47 -7.97
C MET A 42 -8.14 -4.89 -7.70
N VAL A 43 -7.19 -5.10 -6.78
CA VAL A 43 -6.72 -6.44 -6.42
C VAL A 43 -7.81 -7.24 -5.72
N ALA A 44 -8.59 -6.61 -4.85
CA ALA A 44 -9.74 -7.25 -4.21
C ALA A 44 -10.88 -7.58 -5.19
N GLU A 45 -11.02 -6.86 -6.30
CA GLU A 45 -12.01 -7.17 -7.36
C GLU A 45 -11.51 -8.28 -8.30
N GLU A 46 -10.24 -8.20 -8.73
CA GLU A 46 -9.71 -9.01 -9.83
C GLU A 46 -8.92 -10.26 -9.34
N ALA A 47 -8.51 -10.31 -8.07
CA ALA A 47 -7.60 -11.35 -7.55
C ALA A 47 -7.90 -11.79 -6.11
N PHE A 48 -9.14 -11.60 -5.62
CA PHE A 48 -9.54 -11.97 -4.26
C PHE A 48 -9.24 -13.43 -3.90
N ASP A 49 -9.56 -14.36 -4.79
CA ASP A 49 -9.40 -15.81 -4.57
C ASP A 49 -7.94 -16.24 -4.36
N TYR A 50 -6.99 -15.37 -4.68
CA TYR A 50 -5.56 -15.62 -4.50
C TYR A 50 -5.00 -15.01 -3.21
N LEU A 51 -5.79 -14.28 -2.43
CA LEU A 51 -5.32 -13.66 -1.19
C LEU A 51 -5.46 -14.62 0.00
N ASP A 52 -4.33 -15.00 0.59
CA ASP A 52 -4.24 -15.80 1.81
C ASP A 52 -4.35 -14.94 3.09
N ALA A 53 -4.21 -13.61 2.95
CA ALA A 53 -4.24 -12.64 4.03
C ALA A 53 -4.85 -11.29 3.56
N PRO A 54 -5.36 -10.45 4.48
CA PRO A 54 -5.90 -9.14 4.10
C PRO A 54 -4.82 -8.24 3.50
N ILE A 55 -5.20 -7.44 2.50
CA ILE A 55 -4.34 -6.39 1.94
C ILE A 55 -4.04 -5.35 3.04
N LYS A 56 -2.75 -5.09 3.28
CA LYS A 56 -2.30 -4.04 4.22
C LYS A 56 -1.87 -2.79 3.46
N MET A 57 -2.16 -1.64 4.04
CA MET A 57 -1.72 -0.34 3.53
C MET A 57 -1.00 0.43 4.62
N VAL A 58 0.17 0.94 4.28
CA VAL A 58 1.06 1.72 5.12
C VAL A 58 1.08 3.13 4.55
N CYS A 59 0.17 3.96 5.04
CA CYS A 59 -0.07 5.32 4.58
C CYS A 59 0.20 6.30 5.72
N ALA A 60 0.32 7.59 5.38
CA ALA A 60 0.36 8.61 6.41
C ALA A 60 -1.01 8.72 7.14
N PRO A 61 -1.03 9.28 8.36
CA PRO A 61 -2.28 9.57 9.06
C PRO A 61 -3.20 10.51 8.28
N ASP A 62 -4.52 10.37 8.44
CA ASP A 62 -5.54 11.25 7.85
C ASP A 62 -5.60 12.62 8.56
N THR A 63 -4.48 13.33 8.57
CA THR A 63 -4.32 14.68 9.13
C THR A 63 -3.43 15.51 8.20
N PRO A 64 -3.48 16.85 8.26
CA PRO A 64 -2.52 17.69 7.55
C PRO A 64 -1.07 17.36 7.94
N VAL A 65 -0.15 17.51 6.98
CA VAL A 65 1.29 17.35 7.22
C VAL A 65 1.75 18.37 8.29
N PRO A 66 2.43 17.93 9.37
CA PRO A 66 2.97 18.84 10.36
C PRO A 66 4.08 19.74 9.80
N PHE A 67 4.12 21.01 10.22
CA PHE A 67 5.16 21.94 9.80
C PHE A 67 6.55 21.66 10.41
N SER A 68 6.57 21.09 11.63
CA SER A 68 7.83 20.75 12.30
C SER A 68 8.46 19.52 11.66
N GLN A 69 9.72 19.61 11.24
CA GLN A 69 10.47 18.49 10.66
C GLN A 69 10.50 17.25 11.56
N VAL A 70 10.53 17.44 12.88
CA VAL A 70 10.51 16.31 13.83
C VAL A 70 9.16 15.61 13.81
N MET A 71 8.07 16.38 13.73
CA MET A 71 6.72 15.82 13.66
C MET A 71 6.41 15.23 12.27
N GLU A 72 6.91 15.85 11.20
CA GLU A 72 6.80 15.33 9.84
C GLU A 72 7.44 13.95 9.72
N LYS A 73 8.64 13.75 10.27
CA LYS A 73 9.29 12.42 10.31
C LYS A 73 8.46 11.37 11.04
N PHE A 74 7.82 11.74 12.14
CA PHE A 74 6.94 10.84 12.88
C PHE A 74 5.63 10.53 12.10
N TRP A 75 5.12 11.54 11.41
CA TRP A 75 3.90 11.47 10.60
C TRP A 75 4.10 10.60 9.36
N MET A 76 5.25 10.73 8.69
CA MET A 76 5.58 9.98 7.48
C MET A 76 5.65 8.46 7.73
N PRO A 77 5.18 7.64 6.78
CA PRO A 77 5.45 6.21 6.76
C PRO A 77 6.95 5.90 6.65
N ASP A 78 7.38 4.82 7.28
CA ASP A 78 8.79 4.42 7.33
C ASP A 78 8.96 2.90 7.22
N GLU A 79 10.21 2.46 7.16
CA GLU A 79 10.61 1.05 7.05
C GLU A 79 10.14 0.20 8.24
N GLU A 80 10.07 0.79 9.44
CA GLU A 80 9.63 0.09 10.64
C GLU A 80 8.13 -0.24 10.55
N LYS A 81 7.32 0.76 10.18
CA LYS A 81 5.87 0.61 9.92
C LYS A 81 5.62 -0.39 8.79
N LEU A 82 6.42 -0.35 7.73
CA LEU A 82 6.33 -1.31 6.62
C LEU A 82 6.65 -2.75 7.08
N THR A 83 7.76 -2.93 7.79
CA THR A 83 8.19 -4.25 8.28
C THR A 83 7.16 -4.85 9.23
N LYS A 84 6.60 -4.03 10.12
CA LYS A 84 5.51 -4.44 10.99
C LYS A 84 4.30 -4.93 10.20
N ALA A 85 3.87 -4.18 9.18
CA ALA A 85 2.72 -4.56 8.35
C ALA A 85 2.97 -5.86 7.57
N ILE A 86 4.20 -6.09 7.09
CA ILE A 86 4.59 -7.36 6.44
C ILE A 86 4.48 -8.52 7.44
N ASN A 87 5.06 -8.38 8.63
CA ASN A 87 5.05 -9.42 9.66
C ASN A 87 3.64 -9.78 10.15
N GLU A 88 2.69 -8.83 10.14
CA GLU A 88 1.29 -9.07 10.52
C GLU A 88 0.53 -10.01 9.56
N ILE A 89 1.02 -10.21 8.33
CA ILE A 89 0.34 -11.01 7.31
C ILE A 89 1.17 -12.17 6.77
N MET A 90 2.38 -12.40 7.29
CA MET A 90 3.18 -13.58 6.99
C MET A 90 2.58 -14.83 7.64
#